data_AF-A0A939X7L9-F1
#
_entry.id   AF-A0A939X7L9-F1
#
_cell.length_a   1.000
_cell.length_b   1.000
_cell.length_c   1.000
_cell.angle_alpha   90.00
_cell.angle_beta   90.00
_cell.angle_gamma   90.00
#
_symmetry.space_group_name_H-M   'P 1'
#
loop_
_entity.id
_entity.type
_entity.pdbx_description
1 polymer ?
#
loop_
_entity_poly.entity_id
_entity_poly.type
_entity_poly.pdbx_seq_one_letter_code
_entity_poly.pdbx_strand_id
1 'polypeptide(L)'
;MKNAKKIITLALCTILIAQCFCGCKGKKKEAVQTETDSVSQVDISSAKAPVQLKNHMTSKELASVTEGPLTVLDEPWKKQDKSDSIAASYSDGVYLEIWEKEDVLSQMEEHPEYFEDWTEEEKEQCIDNFYPYIEGFVVDGRAYGSMIVPGIDENGWYGWYLSFDGNQFISNEIKDLSDLKNKLPDILKEYQKKEYQHVFIAEDFDEETMKNDIIRAFEAYQEKTYKELPVGTRNAIADAYMMNRFQQEEDLSWELDKDKIEGIKDQVTEYTFVDAELDRKLVVHVALPKGSDGSSEALPALVLTDAVWRFNDIEKLLKEMEEGRAAPQILISIGQDYKICNSDNVERSALFCEGKDKFLDFITDNLMPYLGEKYSIDYENSTLFGHSLGGVFAHYALCNSDQYENQPFGCYIIGSPAFWSPYSREMSDYEKQANDYGYLDRNDTITKRVFITAGSDEDEDYAEYFDDGDSTTESIAHLAERINAKCDPSSPMAKDKLYKSHHYQYIPDMLIEYVDGGY
;
A
#
# COMPACT_ATOMS: atom_id res chain seq x y z
N MET A 1 -22.29 41.79 -37.15
CA MET A 1 -22.96 40.47 -37.30
C MET A 1 -22.02 39.49 -38.00
N LYS A 2 -21.08 38.95 -37.22
CA LYS A 2 -20.15 37.84 -37.49
C LYS A 2 -19.18 37.89 -36.28
N ASN A 3 -19.47 37.10 -35.24
CA ASN A 3 -18.62 36.75 -34.08
C ASN A 3 -19.52 36.31 -32.91
N ALA A 4 -20.09 35.10 -33.00
CA ALA A 4 -20.80 34.43 -31.90
C ALA A 4 -20.85 32.92 -32.18
N LYS A 5 -19.68 32.30 -32.38
CA LYS A 5 -19.57 30.85 -32.67
C LYS A 5 -18.37 30.18 -32.00
N LYS A 6 -17.78 30.81 -30.98
CA LYS A 6 -16.74 30.23 -30.13
C LYS A 6 -16.98 30.78 -28.73
N ILE A 7 -17.20 29.88 -27.78
CA ILE A 7 -17.38 30.00 -26.32
C ILE A 7 -18.62 29.17 -25.97
N ILE A 8 -18.46 27.84 -26.03
CA ILE A 8 -19.11 26.84 -25.17
C ILE A 8 -18.13 25.65 -25.18
N THR A 9 -16.99 25.84 -24.53
CA THR A 9 -16.12 24.71 -24.14
C THR A 9 -16.31 24.61 -22.63
N LEU A 10 -17.46 24.08 -22.22
CA LEU A 10 -17.81 23.89 -20.82
C LEU A 10 -17.23 22.55 -20.35
N ALA A 11 -16.15 22.64 -19.57
CA ALA A 11 -15.76 21.77 -18.46
C ALA A 11 -16.13 20.27 -18.50
N LEU A 12 -15.87 19.56 -19.60
CA LEU A 12 -15.96 18.11 -19.65
C LEU A 12 -14.78 17.55 -20.44
N CYS A 13 -13.88 16.87 -19.72
CA CYS A 13 -12.83 15.94 -20.15
C CYS A 13 -11.43 16.32 -19.67
N THR A 14 -11.04 15.82 -18.50
CA THR A 14 -9.65 15.45 -18.20
C THR A 14 -9.61 14.20 -17.31
N ILE A 15 -9.67 13.02 -17.93
CA ILE A 15 -9.07 11.80 -17.39
C ILE A 15 -8.05 11.36 -18.44
N LEU A 16 -6.75 11.37 -18.10
CA LEU A 16 -5.70 10.53 -18.71
C LEU A 16 -4.36 10.65 -17.96
N ILE A 17 -4.07 9.62 -17.16
CA ILE A 17 -2.87 8.76 -17.10
C ILE A 17 -1.54 9.32 -17.69
N ALA A 18 -0.62 9.62 -16.74
CA ALA A 18 0.76 9.10 -16.60
C ALA A 18 2.04 9.86 -17.07
N GLN A 19 3.03 9.68 -16.17
CA GLN A 19 4.48 9.51 -16.33
C GLN A 19 5.46 10.69 -16.09
N CYS A 20 6.20 10.52 -15.00
CA CYS A 20 7.62 10.77 -14.72
C CYS A 20 8.52 11.39 -15.82
N PHE A 21 9.35 12.38 -15.45
CA PHE A 21 10.82 12.26 -15.29
C PHE A 21 11.53 13.62 -15.07
N CYS A 22 12.51 13.61 -14.16
CA CYS A 22 13.70 14.50 -14.02
C CYS A 22 13.48 16.01 -13.75
N GLY A 23 14.21 16.69 -12.86
CA GLY A 23 15.37 16.34 -12.04
C GLY A 23 16.13 17.60 -11.58
N CYS A 24 17.08 17.38 -10.67
CA CYS A 24 18.27 18.20 -10.35
C CYS A 24 18.21 19.40 -9.38
N LYS A 25 18.80 19.11 -8.20
CA LYS A 25 19.98 19.76 -7.57
C LYS A 25 19.84 21.15 -6.91
N GLY A 26 20.13 21.16 -5.60
CA GLY A 26 20.68 22.32 -4.89
C GLY A 26 21.46 21.93 -3.63
N LYS A 27 22.79 22.04 -3.68
CA LYS A 27 23.74 21.85 -2.54
C LYS A 27 23.78 23.08 -1.63
N LYS A 28 24.05 22.88 -0.32
CA LYS A 28 24.87 23.72 0.60
C LYS A 28 25.04 22.97 1.95
N LYS A 29 26.21 22.41 2.25
CA LYS A 29 27.38 22.94 3.02
C LYS A 29 27.17 23.09 4.54
N GLU A 30 27.66 22.06 5.23
CA GLU A 30 28.43 21.96 6.49
C GLU A 30 28.55 23.16 7.45
N ALA A 31 28.42 22.85 8.74
CA ALA A 31 29.27 23.38 9.78
C ALA A 31 29.56 22.30 10.85
N VAL A 32 30.84 22.02 11.04
CA VAL A 32 31.45 21.14 12.05
C VAL A 32 31.62 21.90 13.36
N GLN A 33 31.32 21.27 14.50
CA GLN A 33 31.96 21.59 15.78
C GLN A 33 32.23 20.32 16.59
N THR A 34 33.52 20.16 16.90
CA THR A 34 34.18 19.20 17.79
C THR A 34 34.09 19.62 19.25
N GLU A 35 34.01 18.66 20.20
CA GLU A 35 34.81 18.56 21.44
C GLU A 35 34.26 17.40 22.33
N THR A 36 34.98 16.27 22.44
CA THR A 36 36.00 15.85 23.45
C THR A 36 35.48 14.94 24.55
N ASP A 37 36.25 13.88 24.77
CA ASP A 37 36.04 12.72 25.63
C ASP A 37 35.91 13.02 27.13
N SER A 38 35.14 12.18 27.84
CA SER A 38 35.55 11.70 29.16
C SER A 38 34.93 10.34 29.47
N VAL A 39 35.81 9.35 29.65
CA VAL A 39 35.56 7.98 30.11
C VAL A 39 35.20 7.98 31.60
N SER A 40 34.16 7.23 32.00
CA SER A 40 34.07 6.71 33.36
C SER A 40 33.34 5.38 33.45
N GLN A 41 34.10 4.42 33.99
CA GLN A 41 33.84 3.10 34.54
C GLN A 41 32.39 2.57 34.70
N VAL A 42 32.30 1.32 34.29
CA VAL A 42 31.20 0.33 34.41
C VAL A 42 30.86 0.02 35.86
N ASP A 43 29.56 0.02 36.18
CA ASP A 43 29.01 -0.55 37.40
C ASP A 43 27.99 -1.65 37.01
N ILE A 44 28.29 -2.90 37.40
CA ILE A 44 27.46 -4.08 37.12
C ILE A 44 26.57 -4.32 38.34
N SER A 45 25.38 -3.70 38.35
CA SER A 45 24.14 -4.30 38.90
C SER A 45 22.99 -3.28 38.80
N SER A 46 22.18 -3.39 37.75
CA SER A 46 20.83 -2.83 37.76
C SER A 46 20.01 -3.63 36.76
N ALA A 47 18.88 -4.18 37.18
CA ALA A 47 17.84 -4.56 36.24
C ALA A 47 17.59 -3.33 35.36
N LYS A 48 17.93 -3.43 34.07
CA LYS A 48 17.74 -2.32 33.12
C LYS A 48 16.27 -1.91 33.19
N ALA A 49 16.02 -0.61 33.31
CA ALA A 49 14.68 -0.09 33.09
C ALA A 49 14.19 -0.60 31.73
N PRO A 50 12.89 -0.94 31.58
CA PRO A 50 12.35 -1.35 30.30
C PRO A 50 12.71 -0.28 29.26
N VAL A 51 13.35 -0.72 28.17
CA VAL A 51 13.76 0.16 27.08
C VAL A 51 12.47 0.72 26.47
N GLN A 52 12.30 2.04 26.50
CA GLN A 52 11.17 2.70 25.84
C GLN A 52 11.68 3.30 24.54
N LEU A 53 11.17 2.80 23.42
CA LEU A 53 11.43 3.38 22.12
C LEU A 53 10.64 4.67 21.94
N LYS A 54 11.14 5.58 21.12
CA LYS A 54 10.52 6.87 20.84
C LYS A 54 9.72 6.78 19.55
N ASN A 55 8.41 7.00 19.65
CA ASN A 55 7.51 7.03 18.50
C ASN A 55 7.72 8.32 17.69
N HIS A 56 7.97 8.19 16.39
CA HIS A 56 8.21 9.30 15.46
C HIS A 56 7.03 9.56 14.51
N MET A 57 5.95 8.80 14.59
CA MET A 57 4.76 9.08 13.79
C MET A 57 4.25 10.50 14.03
N THR A 58 3.90 11.16 12.94
CA THR A 58 3.21 12.45 13.01
C THR A 58 1.82 12.28 13.63
N SER A 59 1.23 13.39 14.09
CA SER A 59 -0.15 13.35 14.61
C SER A 59 -1.17 12.89 13.55
N LYS A 60 -0.89 13.09 12.26
CA LYS A 60 -1.74 12.63 11.16
C LYS A 60 -1.65 11.11 11.00
N GLU A 61 -0.44 10.55 11.04
CA GLU A 61 -0.22 9.10 10.95
C GLU A 61 -0.80 8.38 12.15
N LEU A 62 -0.55 8.87 13.37
CA LEU A 62 -1.19 8.36 14.59
C LEU A 62 -2.72 8.34 14.50
N ALA A 63 -3.32 9.39 13.94
CA ALA A 63 -4.77 9.48 13.76
C ALA A 63 -5.30 8.54 12.65
N SER A 64 -4.43 8.08 11.75
CA SER A 64 -4.78 7.14 10.67
C SER A 64 -4.73 5.67 11.10
N VAL A 65 -4.09 5.37 12.25
CA VAL A 65 -3.94 3.99 12.71
C VAL A 65 -5.31 3.41 13.06
N THR A 66 -5.67 2.31 12.41
CA THR A 66 -6.84 1.51 12.79
C THR A 66 -6.40 0.27 13.54
N GLU A 67 -7.23 -0.20 14.46
CA GLU A 67 -7.03 -1.43 15.22
C GLU A 67 -8.37 -2.18 15.26
N GLY A 68 -8.36 -3.48 14.99
CA GLY A 68 -9.58 -4.25 14.89
C GLY A 68 -9.37 -5.77 14.84
N PRO A 69 -10.47 -6.53 14.72
CA PRO A 69 -10.40 -7.96 14.48
C PRO A 69 -9.76 -8.24 13.12
N LEU A 70 -9.27 -9.47 12.94
CA LEU A 70 -8.68 -9.95 11.71
C LEU A 70 -9.67 -9.85 10.52
N THR A 71 -9.31 -9.12 9.47
CA THR A 71 -10.16 -8.94 8.27
C THR A 71 -9.69 -9.74 7.06
N VAL A 72 -8.46 -10.26 7.07
CA VAL A 72 -7.90 -11.06 5.97
C VAL A 72 -8.80 -12.25 5.56
N LEU A 73 -9.54 -12.83 6.51
CA LEU A 73 -10.45 -13.96 6.29
C LEU A 73 -11.72 -13.58 5.51
N ASP A 74 -12.09 -12.30 5.55
CA ASP A 74 -13.21 -11.75 4.78
C ASP A 74 -12.84 -11.58 3.30
N GLU A 75 -11.59 -11.87 2.93
CA GLU A 75 -11.04 -11.72 1.59
C GLU A 75 -11.24 -10.31 1.03
N PRO A 76 -10.73 -9.27 1.70
CA PRO A 76 -10.98 -7.86 1.35
C PRO A 76 -10.48 -7.46 -0.06
N TRP A 77 -9.66 -8.30 -0.70
CA TRP A 77 -9.26 -8.19 -2.11
C TRP A 77 -10.29 -8.74 -3.10
N LYS A 78 -11.21 -9.60 -2.67
CA LYS A 78 -12.32 -10.07 -3.50
C LYS A 78 -13.38 -8.98 -3.53
N LYS A 79 -13.89 -8.71 -4.74
CA LYS A 79 -14.97 -7.76 -5.08
C LYS A 79 -15.86 -7.45 -3.88
N GLN A 80 -16.04 -6.15 -3.60
CA GLN A 80 -17.26 -5.69 -2.93
C GLN A 80 -18.46 -6.30 -3.66
N ASP A 81 -19.34 -6.98 -2.92
CA ASP A 81 -20.61 -7.45 -3.46
C ASP A 81 -21.37 -6.24 -4.01
N LYS A 82 -22.18 -6.43 -5.06
CA LYS A 82 -22.94 -5.33 -5.70
C LYS A 82 -23.85 -4.59 -4.70
N SER A 83 -24.13 -5.21 -3.54
CA SER A 83 -24.89 -4.61 -2.43
C SER A 83 -24.12 -3.54 -1.65
N ASP A 84 -22.80 -3.47 -1.77
CA ASP A 84 -21.92 -2.63 -0.96
C ASP A 84 -21.27 -1.50 -1.77
N SER A 85 -21.65 -1.32 -3.04
CA SER A 85 -21.18 -0.20 -3.85
C SER A 85 -21.70 1.12 -3.26
N ILE A 86 -20.90 2.19 -3.39
CA ILE A 86 -21.32 3.55 -2.97
C ILE A 86 -22.68 3.90 -3.62
N ALA A 87 -22.88 3.48 -4.87
CA ALA A 87 -24.13 3.65 -5.58
C ALA A 87 -25.31 2.91 -4.91
N ALA A 88 -25.12 1.71 -4.35
CA ALA A 88 -26.16 0.92 -3.68
C ALA A 88 -26.79 1.63 -2.46
N SER A 89 -26.06 2.56 -1.84
CA SER A 89 -26.59 3.44 -0.77
C SER A 89 -27.67 4.41 -1.27
N TYR A 90 -27.79 4.58 -2.59
CA TYR A 90 -28.76 5.45 -3.28
C TYR A 90 -29.75 4.60 -4.10
N SER A 91 -30.33 3.59 -3.47
CA SER A 91 -31.14 2.54 -4.11
C SER A 91 -32.63 2.86 -4.31
N ASP A 92 -33.11 4.02 -3.87
CA ASP A 92 -34.52 4.41 -3.97
C ASP A 92 -34.71 5.74 -4.72
N GLY A 93 -34.90 5.68 -6.03
CA GLY A 93 -35.21 6.81 -6.89
C GLY A 93 -34.03 7.36 -7.67
N VAL A 94 -34.14 8.62 -8.08
CA VAL A 94 -33.14 9.33 -8.88
C VAL A 94 -32.38 10.31 -7.99
N TYR A 95 -31.05 10.22 -8.04
CA TYR A 95 -30.16 11.12 -7.34
C TYR A 95 -29.25 11.84 -8.35
N LEU A 96 -29.07 13.15 -8.23
CA LEU A 96 -28.24 13.96 -9.11
C LEU A 96 -27.12 14.62 -8.30
N GLU A 97 -25.89 14.54 -8.79
CA GLU A 97 -24.77 15.32 -8.25
C GLU A 97 -24.69 16.65 -8.99
N ILE A 98 -25.03 17.73 -8.31
CA ILE A 98 -25.05 19.08 -8.87
C ILE A 98 -23.85 19.82 -8.31
N TRP A 99 -23.05 20.39 -9.20
CA TRP A 99 -21.88 21.18 -8.85
C TRP A 99 -22.23 22.66 -8.94
N GLU A 100 -21.99 23.36 -7.84
CA GLU A 100 -22.08 24.81 -7.76
C GLU A 100 -20.69 25.45 -7.92
N LYS A 101 -20.67 26.78 -8.01
CA LYS A 101 -19.43 27.53 -8.28
C LYS A 101 -18.40 27.30 -7.19
N GLU A 102 -18.85 27.29 -5.95
CA GLU A 102 -18.03 27.09 -4.76
C GLU A 102 -17.37 25.71 -4.74
N ASP A 103 -18.05 24.68 -5.26
CA ASP A 103 -17.52 23.31 -5.31
C ASP A 103 -16.34 23.20 -6.27
N VAL A 104 -16.43 23.82 -7.45
CA VAL A 104 -15.31 23.90 -8.40
C VAL A 104 -14.14 24.67 -7.81
N LEU A 105 -14.39 25.78 -7.11
CA LEU A 105 -13.33 26.55 -6.45
C LEU A 105 -12.61 25.72 -5.38
N SER A 106 -13.36 24.95 -4.57
CA SER A 106 -12.78 24.03 -3.59
C SER A 106 -11.92 22.97 -4.26
N GLN A 107 -12.39 22.38 -5.36
CA GLN A 107 -11.63 21.38 -6.10
C GLN A 107 -10.34 21.95 -6.70
N MET A 108 -10.36 23.19 -7.22
CA MET A 108 -9.17 23.85 -7.75
C MET A 108 -8.12 24.13 -6.67
N GLU A 109 -8.56 24.37 -5.43
CA GLU A 109 -7.67 24.59 -4.28
C GLU A 109 -7.10 23.26 -3.74
N GLU A 110 -7.93 22.23 -3.64
CA GLU A 110 -7.55 20.91 -3.10
C GLU A 110 -6.74 20.07 -4.07
N HIS A 111 -6.98 20.22 -5.38
CA HIS A 111 -6.37 19.43 -6.46
C HIS A 111 -5.80 20.31 -7.59
N PRO A 112 -4.79 21.16 -7.31
CA PRO A 112 -4.18 22.02 -8.33
C PRO A 112 -3.60 21.23 -9.51
N GLU A 113 -3.21 19.97 -9.30
CA GLU A 113 -2.68 19.05 -10.31
C GLU A 113 -3.63 18.83 -11.49
N TYR A 114 -4.95 18.90 -11.27
CA TYR A 114 -5.94 18.70 -12.32
C TYR A 114 -6.06 19.89 -13.28
N PHE A 115 -5.51 21.04 -12.90
CA PHE A 115 -5.61 22.30 -13.62
C PHE A 115 -4.23 22.85 -14.04
N GLU A 116 -3.18 22.02 -14.02
CA GLU A 116 -1.81 22.43 -14.38
C GLU A 116 -1.70 22.88 -15.85
N ASP A 117 -2.49 22.28 -16.74
CA ASP A 117 -2.52 22.64 -18.16
C ASP A 117 -3.32 23.92 -18.44
N TRP A 118 -4.02 24.47 -17.44
CA TRP A 118 -4.85 25.67 -17.60
C TRP A 118 -4.06 26.92 -17.24
N THR A 119 -4.11 27.91 -18.13
CA THR A 119 -3.64 29.26 -17.81
C THR A 119 -4.53 29.92 -16.76
N GLU A 120 -3.98 30.88 -16.00
CA GLU A 120 -4.78 31.64 -15.02
C GLU A 120 -5.95 32.38 -15.68
N GLU A 121 -5.79 32.82 -16.93
CA GLU A 121 -6.88 33.44 -17.71
C GLU A 121 -7.99 32.42 -18.03
N GLU A 122 -7.66 31.17 -18.33
CA GLU A 122 -8.65 30.10 -18.55
C GLU A 122 -9.38 29.72 -17.26
N LYS A 123 -8.68 29.69 -16.12
CA LYS A 123 -9.29 29.48 -14.80
C LYS A 123 -10.26 30.61 -14.44
N GLU A 124 -9.84 31.87 -14.60
CA GLU A 124 -10.70 33.04 -14.39
C GLU A 124 -11.93 33.01 -15.32
N GLN A 125 -11.74 32.70 -16.61
CA GLN A 125 -12.86 32.59 -17.56
C GLN A 125 -13.84 31.47 -17.22
N CYS A 126 -13.35 30.33 -16.70
CA CYS A 126 -14.19 29.23 -16.24
C CYS A 126 -15.06 29.66 -15.05
N ILE A 127 -14.47 30.38 -14.09
CA ILE A 127 -15.12 30.88 -12.89
C ILE A 127 -16.14 31.98 -13.23
N ASP A 128 -15.81 32.87 -14.17
CA ASP A 128 -16.65 34.00 -14.58
C ASP A 128 -17.88 33.57 -15.39
N ASN A 129 -17.74 32.50 -16.18
CA ASN A 129 -18.82 31.94 -17.00
C ASN A 129 -19.42 30.68 -16.39
N PHE A 130 -19.27 30.49 -15.08
CA PHE A 130 -19.75 29.29 -14.40
C PHE A 130 -21.28 29.21 -14.39
N TYR A 131 -21.80 28.02 -14.69
CA TYR A 131 -23.20 27.66 -14.49
C TYR A 131 -23.28 26.34 -13.74
N PRO A 132 -24.22 26.18 -12.80
CA PRO A 132 -24.41 24.92 -12.11
C PRO A 132 -24.68 23.80 -13.12
N TYR A 133 -24.02 22.66 -12.93
CA TYR A 133 -24.11 21.54 -13.86
C TYR A 133 -24.21 20.21 -13.11
N ILE A 134 -24.72 19.20 -13.80
CA ILE A 134 -24.84 17.84 -13.26
C ILE A 134 -23.59 17.06 -13.66
N GLU A 135 -22.85 16.59 -12.67
CA GLU A 135 -21.59 15.85 -12.86
C GLU A 135 -21.81 14.33 -12.99
N GLY A 136 -22.94 13.85 -12.49
CA GLY A 136 -23.35 12.46 -12.57
C GLY A 136 -24.70 12.23 -11.89
N PHE A 137 -25.20 10.99 -12.00
CA PHE A 137 -26.46 10.62 -11.36
C PHE A 137 -26.51 9.13 -11.00
N VAL A 138 -27.38 8.79 -10.06
CA VAL A 138 -27.68 7.40 -9.65
C VAL A 138 -29.17 7.14 -9.80
N VAL A 139 -29.55 6.00 -10.38
CA VAL A 139 -30.93 5.54 -10.48
C VAL A 139 -31.05 4.16 -9.84
N ASP A 140 -31.77 4.08 -8.72
CA ASP A 140 -31.98 2.84 -7.96
C ASP A 140 -30.70 2.02 -7.78
N GLY A 141 -29.62 2.68 -7.34
CA GLY A 141 -28.34 2.03 -7.07
C GLY A 141 -27.40 1.89 -8.28
N ARG A 142 -27.82 2.31 -9.47
CA ARG A 142 -26.99 2.26 -10.70
C ARG A 142 -26.46 3.64 -11.03
N ALA A 143 -25.14 3.78 -11.07
CA ALA A 143 -24.47 5.07 -11.28
C ALA A 143 -24.14 5.33 -12.75
N TYR A 144 -24.19 6.62 -13.12
CA TYR A 144 -23.96 7.12 -14.45
C TYR A 144 -23.10 8.40 -14.42
N GLY A 145 -22.13 8.49 -15.33
CA GLY A 145 -21.25 9.66 -15.47
C GLY A 145 -21.84 10.81 -16.31
N SER A 146 -21.05 11.86 -16.53
CA SER A 146 -21.46 13.13 -17.17
C SER A 146 -21.64 13.08 -18.71
N MET A 147 -21.56 11.90 -19.30
CA MET A 147 -21.62 11.72 -20.76
C MET A 147 -22.99 11.98 -21.37
N ILE A 148 -24.07 11.80 -20.61
CA ILE A 148 -25.44 12.18 -21.00
C ILE A 148 -26.11 12.66 -19.73
N VAL A 149 -26.31 13.96 -19.58
CA VAL A 149 -26.88 14.50 -18.34
C VAL A 149 -28.03 15.46 -18.64
N PRO A 150 -29.04 15.46 -17.77
CA PRO A 150 -30.12 16.43 -17.86
C PRO A 150 -29.61 17.83 -17.54
N GLY A 151 -30.30 18.84 -18.05
CA GLY A 151 -29.97 20.23 -17.75
C GLY A 151 -30.85 21.18 -18.55
N ILE A 152 -31.22 22.32 -17.98
CA ILE A 152 -31.87 23.38 -18.74
C ILE A 152 -30.97 24.59 -18.69
N ASP A 153 -30.49 25.01 -19.85
CA ASP A 153 -29.80 26.28 -19.99
C ASP A 153 -30.82 27.42 -20.19
N GLU A 154 -30.32 28.66 -20.18
CA GLU A 154 -31.14 29.86 -20.42
C GLU A 154 -31.86 29.87 -21.78
N ASN A 155 -31.45 29.02 -22.73
CA ASN A 155 -32.00 28.88 -24.06
C ASN A 155 -33.10 27.81 -24.15
N GLY A 156 -33.42 27.14 -23.05
CA GLY A 156 -34.49 26.14 -22.97
C GLY A 156 -34.11 24.78 -23.52
N TRP A 157 -32.82 24.43 -23.56
CA TRP A 157 -32.37 23.06 -23.82
C TRP A 157 -32.69 22.13 -22.66
N TYR A 158 -32.57 20.82 -22.86
CA TYR A 158 -33.03 19.79 -21.92
C TYR A 158 -31.90 18.88 -21.41
N GLY A 159 -30.71 19.00 -22.01
CA GLY A 159 -29.46 18.44 -21.50
C GLY A 159 -28.39 18.41 -22.60
N TRP A 160 -27.36 17.60 -22.38
CA TRP A 160 -26.30 17.39 -23.37
C TRP A 160 -25.79 15.95 -23.35
N TYR A 161 -25.11 15.56 -24.44
CA TYR A 161 -24.34 14.33 -24.52
C TYR A 161 -23.01 14.52 -25.23
N LEU A 162 -22.02 13.69 -24.89
CA LEU A 162 -20.71 13.72 -25.52
C LEU A 162 -20.64 12.76 -26.72
N SER A 163 -19.92 13.15 -27.76
CA SER A 163 -19.54 12.25 -28.86
C SER A 163 -18.07 12.43 -29.20
N PHE A 164 -17.41 11.37 -29.67
CA PHE A 164 -16.03 11.39 -30.10
C PHE A 164 -15.92 11.58 -31.62
N ASP A 165 -15.18 12.59 -32.06
CA ASP A 165 -15.01 12.90 -33.49
C ASP A 165 -13.78 12.22 -34.13
N GLY A 166 -13.02 11.45 -33.35
CA GLY A 166 -11.76 10.82 -33.75
C GLY A 166 -10.51 11.50 -33.20
N ASN A 167 -10.65 12.72 -32.65
CA ASN A 167 -9.55 13.47 -32.04
C ASN A 167 -9.88 13.97 -30.63
N GLN A 168 -11.13 14.40 -30.41
CA GLN A 168 -11.58 14.91 -29.12
C GLN A 168 -13.07 14.61 -28.87
N PHE A 169 -13.47 14.70 -27.61
CA PHE A 169 -14.88 14.70 -27.26
C PHE A 169 -15.50 16.06 -27.56
N ILE A 170 -16.71 16.05 -28.11
CA ILE A 170 -17.52 17.24 -28.38
C ILE A 170 -18.87 17.11 -27.68
N SER A 171 -19.35 18.22 -27.12
CA SER A 171 -20.67 18.28 -26.50
C SER A 171 -21.76 18.56 -27.53
N ASN A 172 -22.89 17.86 -27.40
CA ASN A 172 -24.04 17.95 -28.26
C ASN A 172 -25.30 18.20 -27.45
N GLU A 173 -26.13 19.12 -27.92
CA GLU A 173 -27.37 19.51 -27.25
C GLU A 173 -28.47 18.45 -27.38
N ILE A 174 -29.25 18.32 -26.31
CA ILE A 174 -30.53 17.63 -26.25
C ILE A 174 -31.59 18.72 -26.07
N LYS A 175 -32.48 18.87 -27.06
CA LYS A 175 -33.43 19.99 -27.07
C LYS A 175 -34.61 19.79 -26.14
N ASP A 176 -35.12 18.56 -26.09
CA ASP A 176 -36.25 18.15 -25.27
C ASP A 176 -36.24 16.62 -25.07
N LEU A 177 -37.17 16.12 -24.27
CA LEU A 177 -37.29 14.69 -23.98
C LEU A 177 -37.60 13.85 -25.23
N SER A 178 -38.25 14.43 -26.25
CA SER A 178 -38.51 13.73 -27.51
C SER A 178 -37.24 13.61 -28.36
N ASP A 179 -36.42 14.67 -28.41
CA ASP A 179 -35.10 14.69 -29.03
C ASP A 179 -34.16 13.68 -28.37
N LEU A 180 -34.16 13.61 -27.02
CA LEU A 180 -33.46 12.58 -26.28
C LEU A 180 -33.92 11.19 -26.70
N LYS A 181 -35.23 10.90 -26.59
CA LYS A 181 -35.79 9.57 -26.90
C LYS A 181 -35.48 9.11 -28.33
N ASN A 182 -35.36 10.05 -29.28
CA ASN A 182 -34.98 9.76 -30.67
C ASN A 182 -33.49 9.48 -30.84
N LYS A 183 -32.61 10.23 -30.17
CA LYS A 183 -31.14 10.10 -30.30
C LYS A 183 -30.57 8.96 -29.45
N LEU A 184 -31.19 8.67 -28.31
CA LEU A 184 -30.66 7.78 -27.29
C LEU A 184 -30.26 6.37 -27.81
N PRO A 185 -31.02 5.71 -28.70
CA PRO A 185 -30.60 4.42 -29.25
C PRO A 185 -29.26 4.48 -30.00
N ASP A 186 -29.06 5.53 -30.80
CA ASP A 186 -27.81 5.70 -31.57
C ASP A 186 -26.65 6.09 -30.64
N ILE A 187 -26.91 6.92 -29.63
CA ILE A 187 -25.92 7.30 -28.61
C ILE A 187 -25.45 6.06 -27.83
N LEU A 188 -26.37 5.24 -27.32
CA LEU A 188 -26.01 4.05 -26.55
C LEU A 188 -25.24 3.03 -27.39
N LYS A 189 -25.58 2.86 -28.67
CA LYS A 189 -24.81 2.02 -29.59
C LYS A 189 -23.39 2.54 -29.80
N GLU A 190 -23.23 3.86 -29.92
CA GLU A 190 -21.92 4.50 -30.07
C GLU A 190 -21.04 4.28 -28.82
N TYR A 191 -21.65 4.34 -27.63
CA TYR A 191 -20.98 4.15 -26.35
C TYR A 191 -20.52 2.70 -26.13
N GLN A 192 -20.96 1.70 -26.90
CA GLN A 192 -20.39 0.35 -26.78
C GLN A 192 -18.93 0.25 -27.27
N LYS A 193 -18.44 1.25 -28.01
CA LYS A 193 -17.10 1.22 -28.60
C LYS A 193 -15.99 1.49 -27.57
N LYS A 194 -14.80 0.95 -27.84
CA LYS A 194 -13.64 1.00 -26.93
C LYS A 194 -13.19 2.42 -26.57
N GLU A 195 -13.36 3.36 -27.49
CA GLU A 195 -12.99 4.77 -27.32
C GLU A 195 -13.75 5.42 -26.16
N TYR A 196 -14.95 4.93 -25.86
CA TYR A 196 -15.75 5.41 -24.73
C TYR A 196 -15.52 4.56 -23.47
N GLN A 197 -14.87 3.39 -23.59
CA GLN A 197 -14.64 2.45 -22.47
C GLN A 197 -13.76 2.96 -21.34
N HIS A 198 -13.05 4.06 -21.57
CA HIS A 198 -12.21 4.76 -20.60
C HIS A 198 -12.92 5.95 -19.95
N VAL A 199 -14.13 6.30 -20.40
CA VAL A 199 -14.94 7.45 -19.94
C VAL A 199 -16.22 6.98 -19.24
N PHE A 200 -16.38 5.67 -19.02
CA PHE A 200 -17.57 5.10 -18.40
C PHE A 200 -17.53 5.06 -16.87
N ILE A 201 -18.72 5.31 -16.32
CA ILE A 201 -19.22 4.66 -15.11
C ILE A 201 -20.57 4.06 -15.51
N ALA A 202 -20.60 2.73 -15.61
CA ALA A 202 -21.79 1.91 -15.42
C ALA A 202 -21.30 0.46 -15.25
N GLU A 203 -21.64 -0.15 -14.13
CA GLU A 203 -21.52 -1.59 -13.96
C GLU A 203 -22.30 -2.28 -15.07
N ASP A 204 -21.67 -3.25 -15.77
CA ASP A 204 -22.25 -4.08 -16.84
C ASP A 204 -23.17 -3.34 -17.83
N PHE A 205 -22.66 -2.95 -19.01
CA PHE A 205 -23.44 -2.23 -20.04
C PHE A 205 -24.73 -3.01 -20.42
N ASP A 206 -25.89 -2.51 -19.97
CA ASP A 206 -27.23 -3.01 -20.31
C ASP A 206 -28.04 -1.92 -21.02
N GLU A 207 -28.15 -2.02 -22.35
CA GLU A 207 -28.71 -0.97 -23.19
C GLU A 207 -30.13 -0.56 -22.78
N GLU A 208 -30.98 -1.53 -22.41
CA GLU A 208 -32.38 -1.29 -22.07
C GLU A 208 -32.52 -0.58 -20.71
N THR A 209 -31.81 -1.04 -19.69
CA THR A 209 -31.80 -0.43 -18.36
C THR A 209 -31.21 0.97 -18.40
N MET A 210 -30.06 1.16 -19.05
CA MET A 210 -29.43 2.48 -19.17
C MET A 210 -30.34 3.48 -19.90
N LYS A 211 -30.99 3.03 -20.98
CA LYS A 211 -31.97 3.86 -21.70
C LYS A 211 -33.09 4.34 -20.78
N ASN A 212 -33.65 3.44 -19.98
CA ASN A 212 -34.76 3.75 -19.08
C ASN A 212 -34.31 4.67 -17.93
N ASP A 213 -33.14 4.43 -17.35
CA ASP A 213 -32.59 5.22 -16.26
C ASP A 213 -32.22 6.63 -16.70
N ILE A 214 -31.61 6.80 -17.88
CA ILE A 214 -31.33 8.12 -18.46
C ILE A 214 -32.63 8.90 -18.67
N ILE A 215 -33.66 8.27 -19.24
CA ILE A 215 -34.97 8.93 -19.41
C ILE A 215 -35.55 9.35 -18.05
N ARG A 216 -35.50 8.48 -17.05
CA ARG A 216 -35.97 8.79 -15.69
C ARG A 216 -35.19 9.92 -15.05
N ALA A 217 -33.87 10.01 -15.26
CA ALA A 217 -33.06 11.10 -14.74
C ALA A 217 -33.47 12.46 -15.31
N PHE A 218 -33.74 12.50 -16.62
CA PHE A 218 -34.23 13.72 -17.28
C PHE A 218 -35.65 14.10 -16.86
N GLU A 219 -36.56 13.13 -16.77
CA GLU A 219 -37.92 13.36 -16.25
C GLU A 219 -37.86 13.87 -14.80
N ALA A 220 -37.04 13.26 -13.94
CA ALA A 220 -36.89 13.69 -12.55
C ALA A 220 -36.29 15.09 -12.41
N TYR A 221 -35.31 15.45 -13.24
CA TYR A 221 -34.75 16.80 -13.29
C TYR A 221 -35.81 17.83 -13.69
N GLN A 222 -36.56 17.56 -14.76
CA GLN A 222 -37.63 18.44 -15.24
C GLN A 222 -38.73 18.67 -14.20
N GLU A 223 -39.14 17.59 -13.53
CA GLU A 223 -40.21 17.61 -12.54
C GLU A 223 -39.73 18.04 -11.14
N LYS A 224 -38.41 18.19 -10.96
CA LYS A 224 -37.76 18.48 -9.67
C LYS A 224 -38.09 17.43 -8.60
N THR A 225 -38.08 16.16 -8.99
CA THR A 225 -38.38 15.00 -8.12
C THR A 225 -37.14 14.21 -7.72
N TYR A 226 -35.96 14.65 -8.14
CA TYR A 226 -34.68 14.05 -7.77
C TYR A 226 -34.26 14.39 -6.32
N LYS A 227 -33.32 13.60 -5.80
CA LYS A 227 -32.57 13.85 -4.56
C LYS A 227 -31.14 14.29 -4.92
N GLU A 228 -30.49 15.07 -4.06
CA GLU A 228 -29.11 15.50 -4.32
C GLU A 228 -28.10 14.45 -3.82
N LEU A 229 -27.05 14.20 -4.61
CA LEU A 229 -25.86 13.48 -4.19
C LEU A 229 -24.85 14.46 -3.58
N PRO A 230 -24.10 14.04 -2.54
CA PRO A 230 -22.94 14.80 -2.09
C PRO A 230 -21.94 15.01 -3.22
N VAL A 231 -21.33 16.19 -3.30
CA VAL A 231 -20.23 16.50 -4.23
C VAL A 231 -19.09 15.49 -4.05
N GLY A 232 -18.55 14.98 -5.16
CA GLY A 232 -17.48 13.97 -5.18
C GLY A 232 -17.98 12.52 -5.14
N THR A 233 -19.28 12.27 -4.94
CA THR A 233 -19.84 10.91 -4.89
C THR A 233 -19.59 10.14 -6.19
N ARG A 234 -19.78 10.79 -7.34
CA ARG A 234 -19.53 10.20 -8.66
C ARG A 234 -18.07 9.82 -8.84
N ASN A 235 -17.13 10.66 -8.40
CA ASN A 235 -15.69 10.34 -8.48
C ASN A 235 -15.36 9.14 -7.60
N ALA A 236 -15.86 9.11 -6.36
CA ALA A 236 -15.68 7.97 -5.48
C ALA A 236 -16.25 6.67 -6.06
N ILE A 237 -17.41 6.73 -6.73
CA ILE A 237 -17.96 5.58 -7.48
C ILE A 237 -17.05 5.19 -8.65
N ALA A 238 -16.55 6.16 -9.41
CA ALA A 238 -15.65 5.93 -10.55
C ALA A 238 -14.35 5.24 -10.11
N ASP A 239 -13.75 5.74 -9.03
CA ASP A 239 -12.49 5.23 -8.48
C ASP A 239 -12.68 3.81 -7.97
N ALA A 240 -13.77 3.54 -7.23
CA ALA A 240 -14.10 2.20 -6.78
C ALA A 240 -14.31 1.22 -7.96
N TYR A 241 -14.95 1.68 -9.04
CA TYR A 241 -15.14 0.88 -10.25
C TYR A 241 -13.82 0.60 -10.98
N MET A 242 -12.99 1.63 -11.18
CA MET A 242 -11.68 1.49 -11.81
C MET A 242 -10.80 0.55 -11.00
N MET A 243 -10.73 0.71 -9.68
CA MET A 243 -10.06 -0.23 -8.78
C MET A 243 -10.57 -1.65 -9.03
N ASN A 244 -11.88 -1.90 -8.95
CA ASN A 244 -12.46 -3.24 -9.20
C ASN A 244 -12.16 -3.82 -10.59
N ARG A 245 -11.89 -2.97 -11.60
CA ARG A 245 -11.51 -3.40 -12.95
C ARG A 245 -10.02 -3.72 -13.04
N PHE A 246 -9.14 -2.90 -12.44
CA PHE A 246 -7.71 -3.20 -12.33
C PHE A 246 -7.47 -4.47 -11.51
N GLN A 247 -8.21 -4.64 -10.42
CA GLN A 247 -8.19 -5.83 -9.56
C GLN A 247 -8.65 -7.13 -10.26
N GLN A 248 -9.26 -7.06 -11.46
CA GLN A 248 -9.62 -8.26 -12.23
C GLN A 248 -8.47 -8.82 -13.07
N GLU A 249 -7.38 -8.08 -13.25
CA GLU A 249 -6.22 -8.51 -14.04
C GLU A 249 -5.05 -9.04 -13.17
N GLU A 250 -4.98 -8.64 -11.89
CA GLU A 250 -3.93 -9.07 -10.95
C GLU A 250 -4.49 -9.94 -9.81
N ASP A 251 -3.73 -10.98 -9.42
CA ASP A 251 -4.09 -11.83 -8.28
C ASP A 251 -3.66 -11.15 -6.97
N LEU A 252 -4.57 -10.37 -6.42
CA LEU A 252 -4.37 -9.69 -5.13
C LEU A 252 -4.53 -10.61 -3.91
N SER A 253 -4.78 -11.90 -4.12
CA SER A 253 -5.06 -12.81 -3.01
C SER A 253 -3.83 -13.06 -2.16
N TRP A 254 -4.08 -13.21 -0.86
CA TRP A 254 -3.10 -13.71 0.07
C TRP A 254 -3.15 -15.23 0.10
N GLU A 255 -1.99 -15.88 0.17
CA GLU A 255 -1.92 -17.33 0.34
C GLU A 255 -2.33 -17.66 1.78
N LEU A 256 -3.46 -18.34 1.97
CA LEU A 256 -4.02 -18.59 3.30
C LEU A 256 -4.57 -20.00 3.47
N ASP A 257 -4.19 -20.64 4.57
CA ASP A 257 -4.89 -21.82 5.10
C ASP A 257 -6.03 -21.35 6.03
N LYS A 258 -7.19 -21.03 5.43
CA LYS A 258 -8.31 -20.40 6.14
C LYS A 258 -8.77 -21.14 7.39
N ASP A 259 -8.81 -22.47 7.35
CA ASP A 259 -9.27 -23.27 8.50
C ASP A 259 -8.33 -23.13 9.70
N LYS A 260 -7.01 -23.06 9.44
CA LYS A 260 -6.01 -22.82 10.48
C LYS A 260 -6.08 -21.39 11.03
N ILE A 261 -6.17 -20.42 10.13
CA ILE A 261 -6.23 -19.00 10.50
C ILE A 261 -7.51 -18.67 11.29
N GLU A 262 -8.66 -19.23 10.90
CA GLU A 262 -9.91 -19.13 11.66
C GLU A 262 -9.74 -19.64 13.10
N GLY A 263 -8.92 -20.68 13.30
CA GLY A 263 -8.61 -21.26 14.61
C GLY A 263 -7.80 -20.33 15.54
N ILE A 264 -7.11 -19.33 14.99
CA ILE A 264 -6.30 -18.37 15.77
C ILE A 264 -6.85 -16.95 15.76
N LYS A 265 -7.96 -16.67 15.06
CA LYS A 265 -8.47 -15.30 14.86
C LYS A 265 -8.64 -14.49 16.16
N ASP A 266 -9.05 -15.14 17.26
CA ASP A 266 -9.27 -14.48 18.55
C ASP A 266 -7.95 -14.13 19.28
N GLN A 267 -6.82 -14.65 18.79
CA GLN A 267 -5.47 -14.34 19.27
C GLN A 267 -4.80 -13.23 18.45
N VAL A 268 -5.42 -12.79 17.35
CA VAL A 268 -4.84 -11.86 16.38
C VAL A 268 -5.59 -10.52 16.39
N THR A 269 -4.85 -9.44 16.56
CA THR A 269 -5.31 -8.08 16.32
C THR A 269 -4.73 -7.59 14.99
N GLU A 270 -5.57 -7.05 14.11
CA GLU A 270 -5.14 -6.41 12.87
C GLU A 270 -5.04 -4.90 13.06
N TYR A 271 -3.94 -4.34 12.56
CA TYR A 271 -3.69 -2.92 12.52
C TYR A 271 -3.52 -2.47 11.07
N THR A 272 -3.95 -1.25 10.76
CA THR A 272 -3.53 -0.59 9.52
C THR A 272 -2.81 0.72 9.84
N PHE A 273 -1.73 0.98 9.13
CA PHE A 273 -0.91 2.18 9.25
C PHE A 273 -0.82 2.85 7.90
N VAL A 274 -1.03 4.17 7.84
CA VAL A 274 -0.67 4.97 6.66
C VAL A 274 0.64 5.66 7.00
N ASP A 275 1.68 5.39 6.21
CA ASP A 275 3.01 5.96 6.37
C ASP A 275 3.26 6.97 5.24
N ALA A 276 3.45 8.24 5.61
CA ALA A 276 3.50 9.33 4.64
C ALA A 276 4.82 9.33 3.86
N GLU A 277 5.91 8.89 4.48
CA GLU A 277 7.23 8.78 3.86
C GLU A 277 7.24 7.69 2.79
N LEU A 278 6.64 6.54 3.07
CA LEU A 278 6.48 5.45 2.10
C LEU A 278 5.41 5.71 1.05
N ASP A 279 4.48 6.62 1.32
CA ASP A 279 3.23 6.79 0.55
C ASP A 279 2.47 5.47 0.41
N ARG A 280 2.39 4.72 1.52
CA ARG A 280 1.79 3.38 1.54
C ARG A 280 0.91 3.18 2.76
N LYS A 281 -0.10 2.35 2.58
CA LYS A 281 -0.85 1.73 3.68
C LYS A 281 -0.32 0.32 3.92
N LEU A 282 0.02 0.03 5.17
CA LEU A 282 0.55 -1.25 5.64
C LEU A 282 -0.49 -1.92 6.52
N VAL A 283 -0.60 -3.25 6.38
CA VAL A 283 -1.43 -4.12 7.21
C VAL A 283 -0.52 -4.92 8.11
N VAL A 284 -0.73 -4.80 9.42
CA VAL A 284 0.09 -5.47 10.44
C VAL A 284 -0.80 -6.35 11.30
N HIS A 285 -0.44 -7.62 11.42
CA HIS A 285 -1.12 -8.55 12.32
C HIS A 285 -0.25 -8.79 13.54
N VAL A 286 -0.81 -8.60 14.73
CA VAL A 286 -0.16 -8.91 16.01
C VAL A 286 -0.90 -10.09 16.65
N ALA A 287 -0.20 -11.21 16.78
CA ALA A 287 -0.72 -12.40 17.42
C ALA A 287 -0.05 -12.65 18.77
N LEU A 288 -0.86 -12.95 19.78
CA LEU A 288 -0.40 -13.18 21.15
C LEU A 288 -0.53 -14.64 21.55
N PRO A 289 0.37 -15.16 22.42
CA PRO A 289 0.19 -16.47 23.02
C PRO A 289 -1.12 -16.56 23.80
N LYS A 290 -1.78 -17.72 23.73
CA LYS A 290 -3.07 -17.95 24.39
C LYS A 290 -3.08 -17.56 25.86
N GLY A 291 -4.00 -16.66 26.23
CA GLY A 291 -4.17 -16.19 27.60
C GLY A 291 -3.21 -15.07 28.02
N SER A 292 -2.31 -14.64 27.12
CA SER A 292 -1.50 -13.43 27.30
C SER A 292 -2.29 -12.20 26.85
N ASP A 293 -2.16 -11.10 27.58
CA ASP A 293 -2.56 -9.77 27.14
C ASP A 293 -1.40 -8.98 26.49
N GLY A 294 -0.21 -9.59 26.42
CA GLY A 294 1.02 -8.99 25.89
C GLY A 294 1.56 -7.81 26.70
N SER A 295 0.92 -7.42 27.80
CA SER A 295 1.26 -6.22 28.59
C SER A 295 1.84 -6.55 29.97
N SER A 296 1.52 -7.74 30.50
CA SER A 296 1.87 -8.13 31.87
C SER A 296 3.34 -8.57 32.04
N GLU A 297 3.93 -9.20 31.03
CA GLU A 297 5.31 -9.69 31.03
C GLU A 297 6.01 -9.25 29.74
N ALA A 298 7.31 -8.93 29.84
CA ALA A 298 8.09 -8.56 28.66
C ALA A 298 8.32 -9.79 27.77
N LEU A 299 7.73 -9.78 26.57
CA LEU A 299 7.85 -10.86 25.59
C LEU A 299 8.70 -10.41 24.41
N PRO A 300 9.60 -11.26 23.88
CA PRO A 300 10.26 -10.95 22.62
C PRO A 300 9.22 -10.90 21.49
N ALA A 301 9.45 -10.01 20.52
CA ALA A 301 8.66 -9.95 19.30
C ALA A 301 9.39 -10.66 18.15
N LEU A 302 8.67 -11.47 17.37
CA LEU A 302 9.14 -12.00 16.09
C LEU A 302 8.39 -11.28 14.97
N VAL A 303 9.09 -10.36 14.29
CA VAL A 303 8.57 -9.56 13.19
C VAL A 303 8.89 -10.24 11.86
N LEU A 304 7.85 -10.62 11.13
CA LEU A 304 7.89 -11.32 9.85
C LEU A 304 7.49 -10.37 8.72
N THR A 305 8.39 -10.09 7.78
CA THR A 305 8.00 -9.44 6.52
C THR A 305 7.20 -10.41 5.64
N ASP A 306 6.64 -9.91 4.53
CA ASP A 306 5.90 -10.74 3.56
C ASP A 306 4.71 -11.48 4.18
N ALA A 307 3.82 -10.76 4.88
CA ALA A 307 2.65 -11.36 5.52
C ALA A 307 1.76 -12.15 4.55
N VAL A 308 1.75 -11.82 3.26
CA VAL A 308 1.07 -12.57 2.18
C VAL A 308 1.38 -14.07 2.18
N TRP A 309 2.57 -14.46 2.65
CA TRP A 309 2.94 -15.86 2.87
C TRP A 309 3.17 -16.19 4.35
N ARG A 310 3.84 -15.28 5.08
CA ARG A 310 4.28 -15.53 6.48
C ARG A 310 3.15 -15.53 7.49
N PHE A 311 1.98 -14.99 7.16
CA PHE A 311 0.85 -15.03 8.07
C PHE A 311 0.39 -16.48 8.37
N ASN A 312 0.55 -17.40 7.42
CA ASN A 312 0.28 -18.82 7.65
C ASN A 312 1.21 -19.47 8.70
N ASP A 313 2.42 -18.95 8.86
CA ASP A 313 3.39 -19.50 9.81
C ASP A 313 3.00 -19.18 11.26
N ILE A 314 2.19 -18.13 11.49
CA ILE A 314 1.76 -17.70 12.83
C ILE A 314 0.98 -18.80 13.57
N GLU A 315 0.07 -19.52 12.90
CA GLU A 315 -0.72 -20.57 13.57
C GLU A 315 0.17 -21.66 14.15
N LYS A 316 1.14 -22.13 13.36
CA LYS A 316 2.05 -23.19 13.78
C LYS A 316 2.94 -22.71 14.92
N LEU A 317 3.45 -21.48 14.85
CA LEU A 317 4.27 -20.88 15.90
C LEU A 317 3.51 -20.71 17.23
N LEU A 318 2.26 -20.23 17.19
CA LEU A 318 1.41 -20.16 18.38
C LEU A 318 1.20 -21.55 19.01
N LYS A 319 0.97 -22.56 18.18
CA LYS A 319 0.80 -23.94 18.64
C LYS A 319 2.05 -24.51 19.29
N GLU A 320 3.23 -24.22 18.78
CA GLU A 320 4.50 -24.61 19.41
C GLU A 320 4.64 -24.00 20.82
N MET A 321 4.17 -22.76 21.02
CA MET A 321 4.13 -22.10 22.33
C MET A 321 3.09 -22.72 23.27
N GLU A 322 1.88 -23.00 22.77
CA GLU A 322 0.81 -23.65 23.54
C GLU A 322 1.22 -25.04 24.04
N GLU A 323 1.97 -25.78 23.21
CA GLU A 323 2.47 -27.11 23.55
C GLU A 323 3.76 -27.06 24.39
N GLY A 324 4.27 -25.86 24.71
CA GLY A 324 5.42 -25.64 25.58
C GLY A 324 6.76 -26.01 24.95
N ARG A 325 6.84 -26.12 23.62
CA ARG A 325 8.09 -26.35 22.88
C ARG A 325 8.80 -25.03 22.59
N ALA A 326 8.06 -23.99 22.20
CA ALA A 326 8.61 -22.65 22.04
C ALA A 326 8.36 -21.77 23.27
N ALA A 327 9.28 -20.86 23.57
CA ALA A 327 9.03 -19.81 24.55
C ALA A 327 7.92 -18.84 24.04
N PRO A 328 7.10 -18.26 24.93
CA PRO A 328 6.07 -17.28 24.52
C PRO A 328 6.70 -16.06 23.83
N GLN A 329 6.13 -15.64 22.69
CA GLN A 329 6.58 -14.46 21.92
C GLN A 329 5.37 -13.73 21.33
N ILE A 330 5.52 -12.43 21.07
CA ILE A 330 4.57 -11.65 20.28
C ILE A 330 4.92 -11.90 18.81
N LEU A 331 3.98 -12.41 18.01
CA LEU A 331 4.21 -12.64 16.59
C LEU A 331 3.63 -11.47 15.80
N ILE A 332 4.44 -10.83 14.96
CA ILE A 332 4.04 -9.66 14.18
C ILE A 332 4.28 -9.99 12.71
N SER A 333 3.26 -9.90 11.85
CA SER A 333 3.47 -9.98 10.40
C SER A 333 3.15 -8.65 9.73
N ILE A 334 3.95 -8.27 8.74
CA ILE A 334 3.80 -7.00 8.01
C ILE A 334 3.54 -7.30 6.53
N GLY A 335 2.43 -6.79 6.02
CA GLY A 335 2.08 -6.76 4.60
C GLY A 335 1.69 -5.35 4.15
N GLN A 336 1.45 -5.21 2.86
CA GLN A 336 0.90 -3.99 2.26
C GLN A 336 -0.63 -4.05 2.23
N ASP A 337 -1.29 -2.96 1.85
CA ASP A 337 -2.74 -2.93 1.65
C ASP A 337 -3.22 -4.11 0.80
N TYR A 338 -4.36 -4.70 1.17
CA TYR A 338 -5.00 -5.79 0.43
C TYR A 338 -5.36 -5.44 -1.02
N LYS A 339 -5.34 -4.15 -1.37
CA LYS A 339 -5.52 -3.66 -2.74
C LYS A 339 -4.24 -3.67 -3.58
N ILE A 340 -3.11 -4.14 -3.03
CA ILE A 340 -1.81 -4.27 -3.70
C ILE A 340 -1.51 -5.76 -3.92
N CYS A 341 -0.92 -6.10 -5.06
CA CYS A 341 -0.45 -7.45 -5.35
C CYS A 341 0.78 -7.76 -4.51
N ASN A 342 0.56 -8.22 -3.26
CA ASN A 342 1.64 -8.41 -2.30
C ASN A 342 2.63 -9.53 -2.70
N SER A 343 2.23 -10.41 -3.63
CA SER A 343 3.07 -11.48 -4.18
C SER A 343 3.90 -11.04 -5.39
N ASP A 344 3.61 -9.87 -5.97
CA ASP A 344 4.32 -9.34 -7.12
C ASP A 344 5.69 -8.76 -6.74
N ASN A 345 6.72 -9.09 -7.52
CA ASN A 345 8.09 -8.68 -7.19
C ASN A 345 8.38 -7.20 -7.50
N VAL A 346 7.61 -6.53 -8.37
CA VAL A 346 7.74 -5.09 -8.58
C VAL A 346 7.27 -4.37 -7.30
N GLU A 347 6.10 -4.74 -6.78
CA GLU A 347 5.58 -4.15 -5.54
C GLU A 347 6.44 -4.49 -4.32
N ARG A 348 6.96 -5.73 -4.24
CA ARG A 348 7.91 -6.11 -3.18
C ARG A 348 9.24 -5.38 -3.33
N SER A 349 9.74 -5.17 -4.54
CA SER A 349 10.97 -4.40 -4.81
C SER A 349 10.81 -2.95 -4.37
N ALA A 350 9.67 -2.34 -4.69
CA ALA A 350 9.36 -0.97 -4.33
C ALA A 350 9.41 -0.75 -2.81
N LEU A 351 9.02 -1.76 -2.02
CA LEU A 351 9.09 -1.73 -0.55
C LEU A 351 10.48 -2.13 0.01
N PHE A 352 10.99 -3.30 -0.35
CA PHE A 352 12.16 -3.92 0.29
C PHE A 352 13.51 -3.48 -0.28
N CYS A 353 13.54 -2.94 -1.50
CA CYS A 353 14.78 -2.58 -2.21
C CYS A 353 14.85 -1.07 -2.47
N GLU A 354 13.83 -0.51 -3.11
CA GLU A 354 13.76 0.92 -3.45
C GLU A 354 13.43 1.78 -2.23
N GLY A 355 12.37 1.45 -1.50
CA GLY A 355 11.92 2.13 -0.29
C GLY A 355 12.49 1.59 1.01
N LYS A 356 13.57 0.82 0.98
CA LYS A 356 14.13 0.10 2.13
C LYS A 356 14.51 0.99 3.32
N ASP A 357 14.97 2.21 3.06
CA ASP A 357 15.29 3.20 4.10
C ASP A 357 14.02 3.63 4.84
N LYS A 358 13.01 4.08 4.09
CA LYS A 358 11.71 4.48 4.62
C LYS A 358 10.96 3.32 5.28
N PHE A 359 11.09 2.10 4.76
CA PHE A 359 10.47 0.93 5.37
C PHE A 359 11.16 0.54 6.68
N LEU A 360 12.47 0.73 6.78
CA LEU A 360 13.19 0.58 8.04
C LEU A 360 12.82 1.69 9.03
N ASP A 361 12.65 2.93 8.58
CA ASP A 361 12.13 4.05 9.38
C ASP A 361 10.75 3.69 9.95
N PHE A 362 9.82 3.23 9.10
CA PHE A 362 8.50 2.78 9.53
C PHE A 362 8.59 1.70 10.62
N ILE A 363 9.36 0.63 10.40
CA ILE A 363 9.45 -0.44 11.41
C ILE A 363 10.07 0.07 12.70
N THR A 364 11.16 0.83 12.61
CA THR A 364 12.03 1.16 13.74
C THR A 364 11.50 2.32 14.58
N ASP A 365 10.95 3.32 13.93
CA ASP A 365 10.57 4.59 14.53
C ASP A 365 9.05 4.80 14.63
N ASN A 366 8.25 4.05 13.86
CA ASN A 366 6.79 4.15 13.87
C ASN A 366 6.14 2.92 14.51
N LEU A 367 6.27 1.75 13.88
CA LEU A 367 5.56 0.53 14.25
C LEU A 367 5.99 -0.01 15.61
N MET A 368 7.28 -0.33 15.78
CA MET A 368 7.75 -0.98 17.02
C MET A 368 7.57 -0.09 18.25
N PRO A 369 7.82 1.24 18.21
CA PRO A 369 7.49 2.12 19.32
C PRO A 369 5.99 2.17 19.63
N TYR A 370 5.13 2.26 18.62
CA TYR A 370 3.67 2.25 18.83
C TYR A 370 3.17 0.96 19.47
N LEU A 371 3.67 -0.19 19.01
CA LEU A 371 3.35 -1.48 19.62
C LEU A 371 3.92 -1.55 21.05
N GLY A 372 5.09 -0.97 21.31
CA GLY A 372 5.70 -0.85 22.63
C GLY A 372 4.92 -0.01 23.65
N GLU A 373 4.03 0.86 23.19
CA GLU A 373 3.11 1.61 24.08
C GLU A 373 1.93 0.73 24.55
N LYS A 374 1.65 -0.36 23.84
CA LYS A 374 0.54 -1.29 24.11
C LYS A 374 1.00 -2.60 24.75
N TYR A 375 2.13 -3.11 24.28
CA TYR A 375 2.69 -4.39 24.65
C TYR A 375 4.03 -4.21 25.35
N SER A 376 4.30 -5.05 26.34
CA SER A 376 5.59 -5.12 27.01
C SER A 376 6.53 -5.96 26.14
N ILE A 377 7.37 -5.27 25.35
CA ILE A 377 8.26 -5.92 24.37
C ILE A 377 9.69 -6.01 24.91
N ASP A 378 10.27 -7.20 24.85
CA ASP A 378 11.70 -7.43 25.07
C ASP A 378 12.48 -7.21 23.76
N TYR A 379 12.89 -5.97 23.53
CA TYR A 379 13.62 -5.59 22.31
C TYR A 379 14.99 -6.26 22.16
N GLU A 380 15.64 -6.64 23.28
CA GLU A 380 16.94 -7.30 23.23
C GLU A 380 16.83 -8.69 22.59
N ASN A 381 15.72 -9.38 22.84
CA ASN A 381 15.45 -10.71 22.26
C ASN A 381 14.46 -10.68 21.09
N SER A 382 14.02 -9.50 20.65
CA SER A 382 13.15 -9.34 19.48
C SER A 382 13.92 -9.54 18.18
N THR A 383 13.23 -10.13 17.20
CA THR A 383 13.80 -10.60 15.93
C THR A 383 13.09 -9.96 14.74
N LEU A 384 13.85 -9.45 13.77
CA LEU A 384 13.36 -9.13 12.43
C LEU A 384 13.73 -10.26 11.46
N PHE A 385 12.72 -10.82 10.78
CA PHE A 385 12.87 -11.87 9.78
C PHE A 385 12.52 -11.33 8.39
N GLY A 386 13.34 -11.68 7.41
CA GLY A 386 13.01 -11.51 6.00
C GLY A 386 13.58 -12.62 5.12
N HIS A 387 12.88 -12.90 4.02
CA HIS A 387 13.24 -13.93 3.03
C HIS A 387 13.27 -13.40 1.60
N SER A 388 14.19 -13.89 0.76
CA SER A 388 14.30 -13.46 -0.65
C SER A 388 14.57 -11.96 -0.72
N LEU A 389 13.71 -11.15 -1.37
CA LEU A 389 13.79 -9.68 -1.30
C LEU A 389 13.64 -9.14 0.14
N GLY A 390 12.79 -9.74 0.96
CA GLY A 390 12.73 -9.46 2.39
C GLY A 390 14.04 -9.81 3.11
N GLY A 391 14.79 -10.80 2.62
CA GLY A 391 16.12 -11.16 3.15
C GLY A 391 17.17 -10.11 2.80
N VAL A 392 17.10 -9.53 1.59
CA VAL A 392 17.88 -8.35 1.21
C VAL A 392 17.57 -7.17 2.13
N PHE A 393 16.30 -6.94 2.43
CA PHE A 393 15.88 -5.91 3.39
C PHE A 393 16.37 -6.20 4.83
N ALA A 394 16.27 -7.45 5.31
CA ALA A 394 16.77 -7.81 6.65
C ALA A 394 18.28 -7.60 6.78
N HIS A 395 19.04 -7.90 5.72
CA HIS A 395 20.46 -7.55 5.63
C HIS A 395 20.68 -6.02 5.70
N TYR A 396 19.92 -5.24 4.94
CA TYR A 396 19.96 -3.78 5.01
C TYR A 396 19.65 -3.25 6.42
N ALA A 397 18.61 -3.79 7.06
CA ALA A 397 18.17 -3.42 8.40
C ALA A 397 19.25 -3.67 9.45
N LEU A 398 19.89 -4.85 9.44
CA LEU A 398 21.02 -5.16 10.30
C LEU A 398 22.15 -4.13 10.11
N CYS A 399 22.55 -3.89 8.87
CA CYS A 399 23.69 -3.05 8.50
C CYS A 399 23.45 -1.55 8.64
N ASN A 400 22.23 -1.11 8.92
CA ASN A 400 21.91 0.29 9.23
C ASN A 400 21.34 0.44 10.64
N SER A 401 21.25 -0.64 11.42
CA SER A 401 20.69 -0.60 12.77
C SER A 401 21.43 0.35 13.71
N ASP A 402 22.73 0.58 13.52
CA ASP A 402 23.55 1.52 14.30
C ASP A 402 23.20 3.00 14.05
N GLN A 403 22.47 3.30 12.98
CA GLN A 403 22.10 4.67 12.60
C GLN A 403 20.82 5.15 13.29
N TYR A 404 20.09 4.26 13.96
CA TYR A 404 18.83 4.59 14.64
C TYR A 404 19.03 4.76 16.15
N GLU A 405 18.35 5.76 16.72
CA GLU A 405 18.23 5.91 18.18
C GLU A 405 17.44 4.73 18.77
N ASN A 406 16.33 4.36 18.11
CA ASN A 406 15.53 3.22 18.47
C ASN A 406 16.25 1.92 18.10
N GLN A 407 16.22 0.95 19.02
CA GLN A 407 16.87 -0.36 18.86
C GLN A 407 15.85 -1.49 19.11
N PRO A 408 14.87 -1.68 18.21
CA PRO A 408 13.77 -2.63 18.41
C PRO A 408 14.17 -4.11 18.28
N PHE A 409 15.32 -4.39 17.67
CA PHE A 409 15.76 -5.76 17.39
C PHE A 409 17.18 -6.01 17.89
N GLY A 410 17.34 -7.05 18.71
CA GLY A 410 18.63 -7.64 19.03
C GLY A 410 18.97 -8.85 18.15
N CYS A 411 18.00 -9.37 17.39
CA CYS A 411 18.15 -10.53 16.52
C CYS A 411 17.69 -10.23 15.09
N TYR A 412 18.35 -10.84 14.11
CA TYR A 412 17.97 -10.78 12.69
C TYR A 412 18.03 -12.17 12.07
N ILE A 413 17.02 -12.52 11.28
CA ILE A 413 17.05 -13.70 10.42
C ILE A 413 17.10 -13.24 8.96
N ILE A 414 18.17 -13.62 8.26
CA ILE A 414 18.41 -13.32 6.85
C ILE A 414 18.26 -14.63 6.07
N GLY A 415 17.07 -14.85 5.51
CA GLY A 415 16.74 -16.07 4.75
C GLY A 415 16.90 -15.88 3.24
N SER A 416 17.68 -16.74 2.58
CA SER A 416 17.92 -16.78 1.13
C SER A 416 17.93 -15.39 0.48
N PRO A 417 18.80 -14.46 0.93
CA PRO A 417 18.76 -13.08 0.47
C PRO A 417 19.05 -13.04 -1.04
N ALA A 418 18.07 -12.60 -1.82
CA ALA A 418 18.14 -12.63 -3.29
C ALA A 418 18.97 -11.45 -3.84
N PHE A 419 20.26 -11.38 -3.50
CA PHE A 419 21.17 -10.32 -3.95
C PHE A 419 21.42 -10.33 -5.46
N TRP A 420 21.20 -11.47 -6.12
CA TRP A 420 21.32 -11.66 -7.56
C TRP A 420 20.10 -11.17 -8.34
N SER A 421 18.97 -10.98 -7.68
CA SER A 421 17.69 -10.65 -8.31
C SER A 421 17.79 -9.32 -9.09
N PRO A 422 17.22 -9.19 -10.30
CA PRO A 422 17.20 -7.91 -11.01
C PRO A 422 16.55 -6.80 -10.17
N TYR A 423 15.55 -7.16 -9.36
CA TYR A 423 14.87 -6.25 -8.43
C TYR A 423 15.78 -5.68 -7.34
N SER A 424 16.82 -6.40 -6.90
CA SER A 424 17.78 -5.91 -5.90
C SER A 424 19.09 -5.40 -6.52
N ARG A 425 19.47 -5.94 -7.69
CA ARG A 425 20.75 -5.67 -8.34
C ARG A 425 20.77 -4.41 -9.20
N GLU A 426 19.64 -4.02 -9.77
CA GLU A 426 19.54 -2.79 -10.58
C GLU A 426 19.46 -1.50 -9.72
N MET A 427 19.56 -1.65 -8.41
CA MET A 427 19.56 -0.53 -7.45
C MET A 427 20.86 0.26 -7.48
N SER A 428 20.74 1.58 -7.31
CA SER A 428 21.89 2.51 -7.33
C SER A 428 22.96 2.26 -6.25
N ASP A 429 22.63 1.48 -5.23
CA ASP A 429 23.49 1.14 -4.09
C ASP A 429 23.90 -0.33 -4.03
N TYR A 430 23.81 -1.07 -5.14
CA TYR A 430 24.22 -2.48 -5.21
C TYR A 430 25.65 -2.74 -4.69
N GLU A 431 26.62 -1.84 -4.95
CA GLU A 431 27.97 -1.96 -4.39
C GLU A 431 28.00 -1.96 -2.86
N LYS A 432 27.07 -1.24 -2.22
CA LYS A 432 26.91 -1.23 -0.76
C LYS A 432 26.20 -2.49 -0.27
N GLN A 433 25.20 -2.97 -1.02
CA GLN A 433 24.50 -4.24 -0.76
C GLN A 433 25.43 -5.44 -0.82
N ALA A 434 26.35 -5.48 -1.78
CA ALA A 434 27.34 -6.55 -1.90
C ALA A 434 28.30 -6.60 -0.70
N ASN A 435 28.43 -5.49 0.03
CA ASN A 435 29.21 -5.42 1.25
C ASN A 435 28.29 -5.50 2.48
N ASP A 436 28.31 -4.48 3.32
CA ASP A 436 27.68 -4.38 4.62
C ASP A 436 27.15 -2.94 4.86
N TYR A 437 26.95 -2.19 3.78
CA TYR A 437 26.60 -0.76 3.82
C TYR A 437 27.59 0.10 4.65
N GLY A 438 28.84 -0.33 4.80
CA GLY A 438 29.85 0.33 5.63
C GLY A 438 29.66 0.13 7.13
N TYR A 439 28.82 -0.82 7.55
CA TYR A 439 28.52 -1.09 8.95
C TYR A 439 29.78 -1.51 9.74
N LEU A 440 30.62 -2.38 9.19
CA LEU A 440 31.85 -2.87 9.79
C LEU A 440 33.00 -1.85 9.79
N ASP A 441 32.84 -0.78 9.01
CA ASP A 441 33.72 0.39 9.05
C ASP A 441 33.29 1.37 10.15
N ARG A 442 31.98 1.50 10.39
CA ARG A 442 31.42 2.35 11.45
C ARG A 442 31.51 1.70 12.84
N ASN A 443 31.52 0.37 12.91
CA ASN A 443 31.43 -0.39 14.15
C ASN A 443 32.59 -1.37 14.30
N ASP A 444 33.29 -1.29 15.45
CA ASP A 444 34.38 -2.20 15.78
C ASP A 444 33.89 -3.60 16.16
N THR A 445 32.65 -3.72 16.65
CA THR A 445 32.04 -4.99 17.06
C THR A 445 30.56 -5.08 16.64
N ILE A 446 30.13 -6.28 16.27
CA ILE A 446 28.70 -6.60 16.08
C ILE A 446 28.14 -7.18 17.38
N THR A 447 27.12 -6.51 17.92
CA THR A 447 26.40 -6.92 19.15
C THR A 447 25.05 -7.60 18.88
N LYS A 448 24.58 -7.58 17.62
CA LYS A 448 23.33 -8.23 17.19
C LYS A 448 23.57 -9.72 16.95
N ARG A 449 22.56 -10.54 17.26
CA ARG A 449 22.52 -11.97 16.90
C ARG A 449 21.98 -12.11 15.49
N VAL A 450 22.64 -12.90 14.65
CA VAL A 450 22.26 -13.06 13.25
C VAL A 450 22.15 -14.53 12.89
N PHE A 451 20.99 -14.94 12.37
CA PHE A 451 20.79 -16.26 11.79
C PHE A 451 20.66 -16.12 10.27
N ILE A 452 21.58 -16.72 9.54
CA ILE A 452 21.65 -16.65 8.09
C ILE A 452 21.32 -18.04 7.55
N THR A 453 20.38 -18.14 6.63
CA THR A 453 19.87 -19.45 6.22
C THR A 453 19.47 -19.48 4.76
N ALA A 454 19.59 -20.63 4.11
CA ALA A 454 19.08 -20.86 2.76
C ALA A 454 18.73 -22.33 2.52
N GLY A 455 18.01 -22.60 1.43
CA GLY A 455 17.89 -23.92 0.85
C GLY A 455 19.20 -24.33 0.17
N SER A 456 19.66 -25.56 0.41
CA SER A 456 20.87 -26.09 -0.25
C SER A 456 20.68 -26.44 -1.71
N ASP A 457 19.43 -26.49 -2.20
CA ASP A 457 19.09 -26.83 -3.59
C ASP A 457 18.62 -25.61 -4.42
N GLU A 458 18.53 -24.43 -3.82
CA GLU A 458 17.94 -23.25 -4.48
C GLU A 458 18.84 -22.61 -5.55
N ASP A 459 20.14 -22.89 -5.53
CA ASP A 459 21.07 -22.35 -6.52
C ASP A 459 20.74 -22.85 -7.95
N GLU A 460 20.22 -24.07 -8.08
CA GLU A 460 19.78 -24.61 -9.38
C GLU A 460 18.57 -23.85 -9.93
N ASP A 461 17.69 -23.36 -9.05
CA ASP A 461 16.45 -22.67 -9.44
C ASP A 461 16.73 -21.28 -10.06
N TYR A 462 17.85 -20.65 -9.71
CA TYR A 462 18.18 -19.27 -10.08
C TYR A 462 19.53 -19.09 -10.78
N ALA A 463 20.14 -20.18 -11.25
CA ALA A 463 21.45 -20.16 -11.88
C ALA A 463 21.58 -19.14 -13.03
N GLU A 464 20.47 -18.84 -13.73
CA GLU A 464 20.45 -17.86 -14.82
C GLU A 464 20.63 -16.39 -14.36
N TYR A 465 20.39 -16.08 -13.08
CA TYR A 465 20.44 -14.73 -12.54
C TYR A 465 21.78 -14.38 -11.85
N PHE A 466 22.63 -15.37 -11.58
CA PHE A 466 23.88 -15.12 -10.85
C PHE A 466 24.91 -14.36 -11.69
N ASP A 467 24.84 -14.47 -13.03
CA ASP A 467 25.88 -14.00 -13.95
C ASP A 467 27.28 -14.48 -13.50
N ASP A 468 28.21 -13.55 -13.26
CA ASP A 468 29.55 -13.79 -12.70
C ASP A 468 29.63 -13.51 -11.19
N GLY A 469 28.48 -13.35 -10.52
CA GLY A 469 28.35 -13.10 -9.08
C GLY A 469 28.15 -14.36 -8.26
N ASP A 470 28.09 -14.19 -6.94
CA ASP A 470 27.83 -15.28 -5.99
C ASP A 470 26.44 -15.88 -6.20
N SER A 471 26.33 -17.21 -6.07
CA SER A 471 25.05 -17.89 -5.87
C SER A 471 24.40 -17.50 -4.53
N THR A 472 23.17 -17.95 -4.23
CA THR A 472 22.61 -17.67 -2.90
C THR A 472 23.40 -18.37 -1.81
N THR A 473 23.78 -19.64 -2.01
CA THR A 473 24.53 -20.38 -0.98
C THR A 473 25.93 -19.81 -0.76
N GLU A 474 26.59 -19.33 -1.81
CA GLU A 474 27.87 -18.61 -1.72
C GLU A 474 27.69 -17.26 -0.99
N SER A 475 26.65 -16.50 -1.36
CA SER A 475 26.34 -15.19 -0.78
C SER A 475 26.13 -15.27 0.73
N ILE A 476 25.39 -16.25 1.22
CA ILE A 476 25.17 -16.39 2.67
C ILE A 476 26.43 -16.78 3.42
N ALA A 477 27.30 -17.60 2.81
CA ALA A 477 28.56 -18.01 3.41
C ALA A 477 29.52 -16.83 3.52
N HIS A 478 29.66 -16.03 2.45
CA HIS A 478 30.46 -14.82 2.47
C HIS A 478 29.91 -13.78 3.45
N LEU A 479 28.59 -13.63 3.57
CA LEU A 479 27.98 -12.73 4.55
C LEU A 479 28.27 -13.17 5.98
N ALA A 480 28.13 -14.47 6.27
CA ALA A 480 28.45 -15.04 7.58
C ALA A 480 29.94 -14.84 7.93
N GLU A 481 30.85 -15.03 6.97
CA GLU A 481 32.29 -14.78 7.15
C GLU A 481 32.56 -13.31 7.51
N ARG A 482 31.97 -12.36 6.77
CA ARG A 482 32.14 -10.92 7.02
C ARG A 482 31.65 -10.52 8.41
N ILE A 483 30.47 -11.00 8.82
CA ILE A 483 29.90 -10.69 10.14
C ILE A 483 30.77 -11.31 11.25
N ASN A 484 31.14 -12.58 11.12
CA ASN A 484 31.94 -13.28 12.12
C ASN A 484 33.37 -12.73 12.27
N ALA A 485 33.93 -12.10 11.23
CA ALA A 485 35.23 -11.42 11.32
C ALA A 485 35.24 -10.23 12.31
N LYS A 486 34.07 -9.69 12.67
CA LYS A 486 33.90 -8.50 13.52
C LYS A 486 32.91 -8.72 14.67
N CYS A 487 32.38 -9.93 14.86
CA CYS A 487 31.56 -10.26 16.03
C CYS A 487 32.39 -10.19 17.32
N ASP A 488 31.79 -9.68 18.39
CA ASP A 488 32.38 -9.78 19.73
C ASP A 488 32.52 -11.28 20.09
N PRO A 489 33.71 -11.77 20.48
CA PRO A 489 33.92 -13.17 20.87
C PRO A 489 33.06 -13.64 22.07
N SER A 490 32.51 -12.69 22.83
CA SER A 490 31.57 -12.92 23.94
C SER A 490 30.09 -12.80 23.55
N SER A 491 29.81 -12.33 22.33
CA SER A 491 28.48 -12.27 21.72
C SER A 491 28.22 -13.52 20.85
N PRO A 492 26.96 -13.96 20.67
CA PRO A 492 26.67 -15.11 19.84
C PRO A 492 26.96 -14.80 18.36
N MET A 493 27.84 -15.60 17.77
CA MET A 493 28.26 -15.59 16.36
C MET A 493 27.07 -15.49 15.38
N ALA A 494 27.31 -14.93 14.19
CA ALA A 494 26.41 -15.21 13.07
C ALA A 494 26.44 -16.71 12.81
N LYS A 495 25.27 -17.35 12.88
CA LYS A 495 25.10 -18.76 12.56
C LYS A 495 24.55 -18.87 11.16
N ASP A 496 25.28 -19.54 10.28
CA ASP A 496 24.78 -19.94 8.98
C ASP A 496 24.27 -21.39 9.01
N LYS A 497 23.14 -21.65 8.34
CA LYS A 497 22.61 -23.00 8.19
C LYS A 497 21.96 -23.20 6.84
N LEU A 498 22.33 -24.29 6.17
CA LEU A 498 21.64 -24.76 4.97
C LEU A 498 20.61 -25.83 5.31
N TYR A 499 19.40 -25.66 4.79
CA TYR A 499 18.33 -26.65 4.87
C TYR A 499 18.29 -27.48 3.58
N LYS A 500 18.03 -28.79 3.68
CA LYS A 500 17.88 -29.63 2.48
C LYS A 500 16.53 -29.36 1.81
N SER A 501 16.49 -28.34 0.95
CA SER A 501 15.28 -27.75 0.38
C SER A 501 15.62 -26.78 -0.75
N HIS A 502 14.59 -26.38 -1.49
CA HIS A 502 14.60 -25.26 -2.44
C HIS A 502 14.31 -23.92 -1.72
N HIS A 503 14.16 -22.84 -2.51
CA HIS A 503 14.19 -21.44 -2.08
C HIS A 503 13.34 -21.06 -0.87
N TYR A 504 12.13 -21.61 -0.71
CA TYR A 504 11.20 -21.13 0.33
C TYR A 504 10.60 -22.24 1.20
N GLN A 505 10.67 -23.49 0.75
CA GLN A 505 9.97 -24.62 1.37
C GLN A 505 10.54 -24.96 2.76
N TYR A 506 11.76 -24.52 3.07
CA TYR A 506 12.37 -24.73 4.38
C TYR A 506 11.86 -23.77 5.46
N ILE A 507 11.23 -22.65 5.08
CA ILE A 507 10.93 -21.53 6.01
C ILE A 507 10.07 -21.98 7.19
N PRO A 508 8.95 -22.72 7.03
CA PRO A 508 8.10 -23.08 8.16
C PRO A 508 8.82 -23.94 9.21
N ASP A 509 9.65 -24.90 8.77
CA ASP A 509 10.40 -25.76 9.69
C ASP A 509 11.58 -25.02 10.32
N MET A 510 12.22 -24.10 9.58
CA MET A 510 13.27 -23.22 10.08
C MET A 510 12.75 -22.27 11.17
N LEU A 511 11.57 -21.66 10.97
CA LEU A 511 10.97 -20.78 11.98
C LEU A 511 10.67 -21.52 13.28
N ILE A 512 10.21 -22.78 13.20
CA ILE A 512 9.96 -23.62 14.38
C ILE A 512 11.26 -23.94 15.11
N GLU A 513 12.28 -24.39 14.38
CA GLU A 513 13.59 -24.66 14.97
C GLU A 513 14.18 -23.42 15.64
N TYR A 514 14.00 -22.24 15.02
CA TYR A 514 14.39 -20.98 15.62
C TYR A 514 13.64 -20.73 16.93
N VAL A 515 12.31 -20.79 16.97
CA VAL A 515 11.58 -20.48 18.22
C VAL A 515 11.73 -21.54 19.33
N ASP A 516 12.10 -22.78 19.00
CA ASP A 516 12.44 -23.86 19.95
C ASP A 516 13.85 -23.68 20.59
N GLY A 517 14.59 -22.64 20.17
CA GLY A 517 15.96 -22.42 20.67
C GLY A 517 16.98 -23.41 20.09
N GLY A 518 16.64 -24.07 18.98
CA GLY A 518 17.53 -24.96 18.23
C GLY A 518 18.65 -24.22 17.49
N TYR A 519 18.71 -22.88 17.60
CA TYR A 519 19.66 -22.02 16.89
C TYR A 519 20.96 -21.79 17.65
#